data_AF-A0A4C1VMB3-F1
#
_entry.id   AF-A0A4C1VMB3-F1
#
_cell.length_a   1.000
_cell.length_b   1.000
_cell.length_c   1.000
_cell.angle_alpha   90.00
_cell.angle_beta   90.00
_cell.angle_gamma   90.00
#
_symmetry.space_group_name_H-M   'P 1'
#
loop_
_entity.id
_entity.type
_entity.pdbx_description
1 polymer ?
#
loop_
_entity_poly.entity_id
_entity_poly.type
_entity_poly.pdbx_seq_one_letter_code
_entity_poly.pdbx_strand_id
1 'polypeptide(L)'
;MTSFGATNIVNNAGYMPTFKVQGQIYHRIGSLLPVQDEDPESLQNFTGNETAEADQRCTISTEVRRQIVLELQTMFHEHNSLIRSFKTALDQMPTDDYKVVIRADKPPPGEHNR
;
A
#
# COMPACT_ATOMS: atom_id res chain seq x y z
N MET A 1 -13.91 -1.69 11.59
CA MET A 1 -14.56 -0.89 10.54
C MET A 1 -13.48 -0.33 9.65
N THR A 2 -13.42 -0.74 8.39
CA THR A 2 -12.51 -0.16 7.40
C THR A 2 -13.14 1.14 6.91
N SER A 3 -12.46 2.27 7.15
CA SER A 3 -12.85 3.54 6.54
C SER A 3 -12.58 3.47 5.04
N PHE A 4 -13.50 3.97 4.22
CA PHE A 4 -13.29 4.13 2.77
C PHE A 4 -12.40 5.35 2.44
N GLY A 5 -12.09 6.18 3.46
CA GLY A 5 -11.48 7.48 3.25
C GLY A 5 -12.42 8.46 2.56
N ALA A 6 -12.20 9.74 2.78
CA ALA A 6 -12.86 10.81 2.04
C ALA A 6 -11.91 12.00 1.97
N THR A 7 -11.67 12.54 0.78
CA THR A 7 -10.91 13.77 0.58
C THR A 7 -11.76 15.02 0.84
N ASN A 8 -13.09 14.90 0.79
CA ASN A 8 -14.00 16.00 1.07
C ASN A 8 -15.20 15.49 1.87
N ILE A 9 -15.52 16.18 2.97
CA ILE A 9 -16.65 15.85 3.85
C ILE A 9 -17.65 16.99 3.73
N VAL A 10 -18.79 16.71 3.09
CA VAL A 10 -19.91 17.65 3.00
C VAL A 10 -20.89 17.35 4.12
N ASN A 11 -21.09 18.32 5.01
CA ASN A 11 -22.04 18.21 6.12
C ASN A 11 -23.21 19.17 5.89
N ASN A 12 -24.33 18.64 5.41
CA ASN A 12 -25.56 19.41 5.24
C ASN A 12 -26.51 19.08 6.40
N ALA A 13 -26.89 20.10 7.17
CA ALA A 13 -27.81 19.95 8.29
C ALA A 13 -29.11 19.25 7.85
N GLY A 14 -29.44 18.14 8.49
CA GLY A 14 -30.63 17.33 8.18
C GLY A 14 -30.48 16.34 7.02
N TYR A 15 -29.30 16.24 6.38
CA TYR A 15 -29.05 15.29 5.29
C TYR A 15 -27.94 14.30 5.63
N MET A 16 -28.32 13.07 6.01
CA MET A 16 -27.41 11.95 6.27
C MET A 16 -27.69 10.82 5.27
N PRO A 17 -27.14 10.87 4.04
CA PRO A 17 -27.34 9.81 3.08
C PRO A 17 -26.70 8.52 3.57
N THR A 18 -27.49 7.45 3.68
CA THR A 18 -26.99 6.10 3.88
C THR A 18 -26.97 5.40 2.54
N PHE A 19 -25.80 5.02 2.06
CA PHE A 19 -25.66 4.19 0.87
C PHE A 19 -25.33 2.75 1.28
N LYS A 20 -25.90 1.79 0.56
CA LYS A 20 -25.62 0.36 0.75
C LYS A 20 -24.84 -0.14 -0.46
N VAL A 21 -23.62 -0.60 -0.21
CA VAL A 21 -22.81 -1.30 -1.22
C VAL A 21 -23.07 -2.80 -1.09
N GLN A 22 -23.35 -3.47 -2.21
CA GLN A 22 -23.50 -4.92 -2.28
C GLN A 22 -22.33 -5.54 -3.06
N GLY A 23 -21.91 -6.73 -2.65
CA GLY A 23 -20.77 -7.44 -3.24
C GLY A 23 -19.53 -7.39 -2.37
N GLN A 24 -18.45 -7.99 -2.86
CA GLN A 24 -17.19 -8.05 -2.17
C GLN A 24 -16.36 -6.79 -2.46
N ILE A 25 -15.86 -6.17 -1.40
CA ILE A 25 -15.13 -4.91 -1.46
C ILE A 25 -13.64 -5.24 -1.42
N TYR A 26 -12.92 -4.76 -2.43
CA TYR A 26 -11.47 -4.87 -2.50
C TYR A 26 -10.85 -3.48 -2.40
N HIS A 27 -9.74 -3.38 -1.68
CA HIS A 27 -8.92 -2.17 -1.70
C HIS A 27 -8.19 -2.10 -3.03
N ARG A 28 -8.41 -1.02 -3.79
CA ARG A 28 -7.50 -0.66 -4.87
C ARG A 28 -6.29 -0.01 -4.23
N ILE A 29 -5.19 -0.77 -4.22
CA ILE A 29 -3.88 -0.23 -3.91
C ILE A 29 -3.55 0.82 -4.99
N GLY A 30 -3.00 1.96 -4.56
CA GLY A 30 -2.57 3.04 -5.45
C GLY A 30 -1.39 2.64 -6.34
N SER A 31 -0.78 3.61 -7.02
CA SER A 31 0.43 3.37 -7.80
C SER A 31 1.54 2.80 -6.92
N LEU A 32 2.30 1.82 -7.43
CA LEU A 32 3.52 1.32 -6.78
C LEU A 32 4.73 2.24 -7.05
N LEU A 33 4.64 3.08 -8.09
CA LEU A 33 5.62 4.11 -8.39
C LEU A 33 5.16 5.45 -7.79
N PRO A 34 6.07 6.21 -7.14
CA PRO A 34 5.77 7.58 -6.77
C PRO A 34 5.50 8.42 -8.01
N VAL A 35 4.59 9.39 -7.87
CA VAL A 35 4.38 10.41 -8.91
C VAL A 35 5.62 11.31 -8.93
N GLN A 36 6.03 11.76 -10.12
CA GLN A 36 7.17 12.69 -10.23
C GLN A 36 6.92 13.93 -9.37
N ASP A 37 7.95 14.33 -8.61
CA ASP A 37 7.96 15.47 -7.71
C ASP A 37 6.94 15.40 -6.54
N GLU A 38 6.35 14.22 -6.29
CA GLU A 38 5.54 13.96 -5.11
C GLU A 38 6.24 13.01 -4.14
N ASP A 39 5.96 13.21 -2.86
CA ASP A 39 6.43 12.33 -1.80
C ASP A 39 5.78 10.94 -1.91
N PRO A 40 6.54 9.86 -1.64
CA PRO A 40 5.99 8.51 -1.72
C PRO A 40 4.94 8.28 -0.63
N GLU A 41 3.79 7.71 -1.02
CA GLU A 41 2.69 7.41 -0.11
C GLU A 41 2.36 5.92 -0.03
N SER A 42 1.82 5.51 1.12
CA SER A 42 1.29 4.15 1.32
C SER A 42 2.33 3.06 1.01
N LEU A 43 2.08 2.20 0.00
CA LEU A 43 2.97 1.08 -0.35
C LEU A 43 4.29 1.51 -1.01
N GLN A 44 4.36 2.71 -1.58
CA GLN A 44 5.56 3.24 -2.24
C GLN A 44 6.73 3.36 -1.24
N ASN A 45 6.40 3.52 0.05
CA ASN A 45 7.37 3.54 1.15
C ASN A 45 7.99 2.15 1.46
N PHE A 46 7.70 1.10 0.69
CA PHE A 46 8.32 -0.22 0.87
C PHE A 46 9.02 -0.74 -0.40
N THR A 47 9.04 0.04 -1.47
CA THR A 47 9.55 -0.38 -2.79
C THR A 47 10.71 0.48 -3.32
N GLY A 48 11.10 1.54 -2.61
CA GLY A 48 12.21 2.42 -2.93
C GLY A 48 13.48 2.13 -2.12
N ASN A 49 14.18 3.20 -1.75
CA ASN A 49 15.41 3.13 -0.97
C ASN A 49 15.10 3.04 0.53
N GLU A 50 15.62 2.00 1.20
CA GLU A 50 15.28 1.70 2.60
C GLU A 50 15.51 2.85 3.57
N THR A 51 16.61 3.59 3.42
CA THR A 51 16.90 4.74 4.29
C THR A 51 15.96 5.90 4.02
N ALA A 52 15.66 6.20 2.75
CA ALA A 52 14.73 7.26 2.38
C ALA A 52 13.28 6.94 2.80
N GLU A 53 12.87 5.68 2.70
CA GLU A 53 11.58 5.19 3.17
C GLU A 53 11.39 5.39 4.68
N ALA A 54 12.43 5.05 5.47
CA ALA A 54 12.39 5.23 6.92
C ALA A 54 12.35 6.71 7.30
N ASP A 55 13.12 7.55 6.58
CA ASP A 55 13.14 8.99 6.79
C ASP A 55 11.77 9.61 6.47
N GLN A 56 11.14 9.23 5.36
CA GLN A 56 9.81 9.70 4.98
C GLN A 56 8.74 9.28 6.01
N ARG A 57 8.81 8.08 6.57
CA ARG A 57 7.89 7.69 7.65
C ARG A 57 8.07 8.56 8.91
N CYS A 58 9.28 9.01 9.17
CA CYS A 58 9.56 9.89 10.30
C CYS A 58 9.10 11.33 10.05
N THR A 59 8.94 11.77 8.80
CA THR A 59 8.34 13.09 8.49
C THR A 59 6.82 13.08 8.73
N ILE A 60 6.14 11.97 8.46
CA ILE A 60 4.69 11.82 8.68
C ILE A 60 4.34 11.87 10.17
N SER A 61 5.18 11.28 11.03
CA SER A 61 4.94 11.26 12.48
C SER A 61 6.22 11.51 13.26
N THR A 62 6.42 12.77 13.67
CA THR A 62 7.63 13.24 14.36
C THR A 62 7.86 12.60 15.73
N GLU A 63 6.82 12.02 16.34
CA GLU A 63 6.92 11.28 17.61
C GLU A 63 7.51 9.87 17.46
N VAL A 64 7.61 9.37 16.23
CA VAL A 64 8.06 8.00 15.97
C VAL A 64 9.58 7.91 16.04
N ARG A 65 10.09 6.96 16.83
CA ARG A 65 11.52 6.69 16.92
C ARG A 65 12.00 6.01 15.64
N ARG A 66 12.85 6.69 14.87
CA ARG A 66 13.45 6.18 13.62
C ARG A 66 14.02 4.77 13.72
N GLN A 67 14.68 4.44 14.84
CA GLN A 67 15.23 3.10 15.06
C GLN A 67 14.16 2.00 15.02
N ILE A 68 12.98 2.25 15.60
CA ILE A 68 11.87 1.29 15.59
C ILE A 68 11.32 1.14 14.18
N VAL A 69 11.24 2.25 13.41
CA VAL A 69 10.79 2.21 12.00
C VAL A 69 11.71 1.30 11.19
N LEU A 70 13.02 1.46 11.33
CA LEU A 70 14.00 0.63 10.63
C LEU A 70 13.88 -0.84 11.00
N GLU A 71 13.78 -1.17 12.29
CA GLU A 71 13.64 -2.56 12.74
C GLU A 71 12.37 -3.22 12.17
N LEU A 72 11.24 -2.51 12.21
CA LEU A 72 9.99 -3.00 11.64
C LEU A 72 10.08 -3.14 10.11
N GLN A 73 10.70 -2.16 9.45
CA GLN A 73 10.87 -2.17 8.00
C GLN A 73 11.74 -3.34 7.56
N THR A 74 12.87 -3.60 8.22
CA THR A 74 13.71 -4.78 7.99
C THR A 74 12.91 -6.06 8.16
N MET A 75 12.17 -6.21 9.27
CA MET A 75 11.31 -7.38 9.49
C MET A 75 10.30 -7.57 8.34
N PHE A 76 9.69 -6.49 7.85
CA PHE A 76 8.77 -6.56 6.72
C PHE A 76 9.48 -6.96 5.43
N HIS A 77 10.65 -6.41 5.11
CA HIS A 77 11.39 -6.79 3.91
C HIS A 77 11.85 -8.26 3.94
N GLU A 78 12.21 -8.77 5.11
CA GLU A 78 12.66 -10.16 5.28
C GLU A 78 11.50 -11.15 5.12
N HIS A 79 10.35 -10.86 5.73
CA HIS A 79 9.27 -11.83 5.90
C HIS A 79 8.05 -11.61 5.00
N ASN A 80 7.81 -10.39 4.53
CA ASN A 80 6.63 -10.11 3.72
C ASN A 80 6.89 -10.41 2.23
N SER A 81 6.39 -11.56 1.78
CA SER A 81 6.50 -12.01 0.38
C SER A 81 5.87 -11.06 -0.63
N LEU A 82 4.89 -10.25 -0.24
CA LEU A 82 4.28 -9.25 -1.12
C LEU A 82 5.26 -8.13 -1.45
N ILE A 83 6.02 -7.64 -0.47
CA ILE A 83 7.03 -6.59 -0.70
C ILE A 83 8.07 -7.07 -1.71
N ARG A 84 8.55 -8.32 -1.55
CA ARG A 84 9.46 -8.94 -2.52
C ARG A 84 8.83 -9.01 -3.91
N SER A 85 7.57 -9.45 -3.99
CA SER A 85 6.85 -9.56 -5.27
C SER A 85 6.67 -8.20 -5.95
N PHE A 86 6.38 -7.14 -5.18
CA PHE A 86 6.26 -5.79 -5.72
C PHE A 86 7.61 -5.24 -6.21
N LYS A 87 8.68 -5.38 -5.43
CA LYS A 87 10.04 -4.98 -5.86
C LYS A 87 10.44 -5.70 -7.16
N THR A 88 10.26 -7.02 -7.21
CA THR A 88 10.56 -7.81 -8.42
C THR A 88 9.70 -7.38 -9.61
N ALA A 89 8.42 -7.08 -9.40
CA ALA A 89 7.56 -6.58 -10.48
C ALA A 89 8.08 -5.24 -11.01
N LEU A 90 8.49 -4.31 -10.14
CA LEU A 90 9.06 -3.02 -10.53
C LEU A 90 10.40 -3.19 -11.29
N ASP A 91 11.29 -4.06 -10.81
CA ASP A 91 12.59 -4.33 -11.46
C ASP A 91 12.44 -4.95 -12.85
N GLN A 92 11.38 -5.72 -13.07
CA GLN A 92 11.11 -6.41 -14.34
C GLN A 92 10.20 -5.64 -15.28
N MET A 93 9.68 -4.47 -14.86
CA MET A 93 8.80 -3.66 -15.69
C MET A 93 9.61 -2.94 -16.79
N PRO A 94 9.34 -3.21 -18.08
CA PRO A 94 10.00 -2.53 -19.18
C PRO A 94 9.44 -1.13 -19.44
N THR A 95 8.21 -0.84 -19.00
CA THR A 95 7.51 0.45 -19.14
C THR A 95 6.59 0.69 -17.95
N ASP A 96 6.08 1.92 -17.81
CA ASP A 96 5.25 2.34 -16.68
C ASP A 96 3.76 1.92 -16.80
N ASP A 97 3.33 1.30 -17.90
CA ASP A 97 1.92 0.89 -18.14
C ASP A 97 1.62 -0.56 -17.72
N TYR A 98 2.20 -1.00 -16.60
CA TYR A 98 1.98 -2.34 -16.06
C TYR A 98 1.00 -2.33 -14.89
N LYS A 99 0.22 -3.42 -14.78
CA LYS A 99 -0.75 -3.61 -13.71
C LYS A 99 -0.40 -4.85 -12.91
N VAL A 100 -0.15 -4.66 -11.61
CA VAL A 100 -0.03 -5.75 -10.64
C VAL A 100 -1.41 -6.06 -10.07
N VAL A 101 -1.85 -7.32 -10.20
CA VAL A 101 -3.18 -7.76 -9.74
C VAL A 101 -3.02 -8.88 -8.73
N ILE A 102 -3.49 -8.65 -7.50
CA ILE A 102 -3.58 -9.69 -6.46
C ILE A 102 -4.96 -10.33 -6.57
N ARG A 103 -4.98 -11.61 -6.93
CA ARG A 103 -6.21 -12.39 -7.09
C ARG A 103 -6.47 -13.23 -5.85
N ALA A 104 -7.49 -12.88 -5.08
CA ALA A 104 -7.91 -13.64 -3.91
C ALA A 104 -8.47 -15.04 -4.27
N ASP A 105 -8.93 -15.22 -5.51
CA ASP A 105 -9.52 -16.45 -6.02
C ASP A 105 -8.50 -17.43 -6.61
N LYS A 106 -7.21 -17.05 -6.65
CA LYS A 106 -6.16 -17.87 -7.25
C LYS A 106 -5.22 -18.40 -6.16
N PRO A 107 -5.15 -19.72 -5.94
CA PRO A 107 -4.20 -20.29 -4.98
C PRO A 107 -2.75 -20.06 -5.46
N PRO A 108 -1.78 -19.93 -4.54
CA PRO A 108 -0.38 -19.81 -4.90
C PRO A 108 0.07 -21.03 -5.72
N PRO A 109 0.94 -20.84 -6.72
CA PRO A 109 1.52 -21.98 -7.44
C PRO A 109 2.28 -22.88 -6.45
N GLY A 110 1.87 -24.14 -6.32
CA GLY A 110 2.53 -25.13 -5.44
C GLY A 110 1.79 -25.45 -4.15
N GLU A 111 0.72 -24.73 -3.80
CA GLU A 111 -0.17 -25.11 -2.70
C GLU A 111 -1.32 -25.96 -3.24
N HIS A 112 -1.20 -27.28 -3.12
CA HIS A 112 -2.29 -28.21 -3.36
C HIS A 112 -3.22 -28.22 -2.15
N ASN A 113 -4.52 -28.01 -2.37
CA ASN A 113 -5.56 -28.27 -1.36
C ASN A 113 -5.38 -29.71 -0.86
N ARG A 114 -5.12 -29.85 0.43
CA ARG A 114 -5.09 -31.14 1.11
C ARG A 114 -6.49 -31.62 1.43
#